data_AF-A0A2N1KKM7-F1
#
_entry.id   AF-A0A2N1KKM7-F1
#
_cell.length_a   1.000
_cell.length_b   1.000
_cell.length_c   1.000
_cell.angle_alpha   90.00
_cell.angle_beta   90.00
_cell.angle_gamma   90.00
#
_symmetry.space_group_name_H-M   'P 1'
#
loop_
_entity.id
_entity.type
_entity.pdbx_description
1 polymer ?
#
loop_
_entity_poly.entity_id
_entity_poly.type
_entity_poly.pdbx_seq_one_letter_code
_entity_poly.pdbx_strand_id
1 'polypeptide(L)'
;MIINELNIICKSYGDGRMKQEIKYAYNTGFTSGRVTCKLGALYSYQQLGLTLSDGFQSPAFTNPCLLASVLRMVTPYKILTLFLWLITFKQVTAQTTYSICYIHTIKSQNNKFFLETIPFDNIEQTSTGITSVFSYDSTKIYEVDRHFELSDNRREIFLSNNGKTIAYVIDREFKWDGFQNKSIEIYKNGHSVKQFQLTDLIDCNSENEDCYLFYKESIDTVFWENGKRKITFKEDVSDFEKKLTEKATYLNNDTLYIFTKTSKLIAIDLNTINLSSMLLTEIDPEKFKEIRPTQSHIKKFKTSSLYGLPDLSSGLTFEKGLARNLGMVVFPEEKKDSYELKKYSIKVQIIVDKYGNAALDKIENYNALPEDKIKTFIESQKFAINSIPQEVGKWRFEGWIALMNKNKKEAKKEKRQEIVKEKEVYKKRIITDSINGRYIPKNIEECFLELNKILKPKDIEAIKNLKDRSETILYHHGFGTWLRNNWGLWGGSRLQQYLIKKGIDHPDSMSSIILEYYYDWLNGQNDKWKEFEAK
;
A
#
# COMPACT_ATOMS: atom_id res chain seq x y z
N MET A 1 -3.58 3.11 16.48
CA MET A 1 -2.69 3.22 15.29
C MET A 1 -3.29 2.53 14.06
N ILE A 2 -4.53 2.02 14.12
CA ILE A 2 -5.09 1.12 13.11
C ILE A 2 -6.32 1.71 12.37
N ILE A 3 -6.90 2.83 12.81
CA ILE A 3 -8.25 3.20 12.36
C ILE A 3 -8.33 4.28 11.27
N ASN A 4 -7.33 5.16 11.09
CA ASN A 4 -7.52 6.34 10.22
C ASN A 4 -6.74 6.43 8.89
N GLU A 5 -6.16 5.32 8.40
CA GLU A 5 -5.65 5.26 7.01
C GLU A 5 -6.61 4.63 6.00
N LEU A 6 -7.82 4.23 6.41
CA LEU A 6 -8.78 3.58 5.50
C LEU A 6 -9.58 4.54 4.59
N ASN A 7 -9.47 5.86 4.78
CA ASN A 7 -10.27 6.83 4.02
C ASN A 7 -9.57 7.46 2.80
N ILE A 8 -8.51 6.84 2.26
CA ILE A 8 -7.91 7.21 0.95
C ILE A 8 -7.90 6.05 -0.06
N ILE A 9 -8.30 4.83 0.32
CA ILE A 9 -8.35 3.68 -0.61
C ILE A 9 -9.80 3.34 -0.95
N CYS A 10 -10.53 4.27 -1.57
CA CYS A 10 -11.83 3.93 -2.17
C CYS A 10 -12.16 4.69 -3.48
N LYS A 11 -11.18 5.29 -4.16
CA LYS A 11 -11.47 6.00 -5.44
C LYS A 11 -10.49 5.83 -6.60
N SER A 12 -9.74 4.72 -6.66
CA SER A 12 -9.04 4.34 -7.91
C SER A 12 -9.04 2.86 -8.29
N TYR A 13 -9.82 1.99 -7.64
CA TYR A 13 -9.99 0.60 -8.09
C TYR A 13 -11.38 0.37 -8.62
N GLY A 14 -11.63 0.98 -9.79
CA GLY A 14 -12.75 0.68 -10.65
C GLY A 14 -12.23 0.26 -12.02
N ASP A 15 -11.61 -0.91 -12.11
CA ASP A 15 -11.78 -1.78 -13.28
C ASP A 15 -11.34 -3.22 -12.96
N GLY A 16 -12.18 -4.18 -13.31
CA GLY A 16 -12.11 -5.56 -12.87
C GLY A 16 -11.05 -6.38 -13.60
N ARG A 17 -9.99 -6.76 -12.87
CA ARG A 17 -9.27 -8.03 -13.07
C ARG A 17 -8.86 -8.63 -11.74
N MET A 18 -9.85 -9.17 -11.02
CA MET A 18 -9.58 -10.26 -10.07
C MET A 18 -9.36 -11.54 -10.86
N LYS A 19 -8.10 -11.94 -11.03
CA LYS A 19 -7.79 -13.38 -11.00
C LYS A 19 -7.47 -13.70 -9.54
N GLN A 20 -8.51 -14.12 -8.81
CA GLN A 20 -8.33 -14.91 -7.60
C GLN A 20 -7.68 -16.24 -8.02
N GLU A 21 -6.44 -16.46 -7.63
CA GLU A 21 -5.86 -17.80 -7.59
C GLU A 21 -6.16 -18.42 -6.21
N ILE A 22 -7.30 -19.11 -6.17
CA ILE A 22 -7.58 -20.15 -5.18
C ILE A 22 -6.88 -21.42 -5.68
N LYS A 23 -5.91 -21.95 -4.93
CA LYS A 23 -5.79 -23.41 -4.65
C LYS A 23 -4.57 -23.77 -3.79
N TYR A 24 -4.85 -24.26 -2.59
CA TYR A 24 -4.06 -25.31 -1.94
C TYR A 24 -4.90 -26.59 -1.93
N ALA A 25 -4.36 -27.66 -2.52
CA ALA A 25 -4.97 -28.98 -2.52
C ALA A 25 -4.48 -29.77 -1.30
N TYR A 26 -5.40 -30.29 -0.49
CA TYR A 26 -5.14 -31.43 0.39
C TYR A 26 -6.04 -32.60 0.01
N ASN A 27 -5.41 -33.76 -0.12
CA ASN A 27 -6.03 -35.05 -0.38
C ASN A 27 -7.09 -35.38 0.67
N THR A 28 -8.34 -35.51 0.24
CA THR A 28 -9.25 -36.55 0.72
C THR A 28 -10.07 -37.01 -0.47
N GLY A 29 -9.86 -38.25 -0.91
CA GLY A 29 -10.76 -38.86 -1.89
C GLY A 29 -12.15 -39.00 -1.28
N PHE A 30 -13.19 -38.64 -2.03
CA PHE A 30 -14.43 -39.40 -2.19
C PHE A 30 -15.33 -38.73 -3.23
N THR A 31 -15.67 -39.53 -4.24
CA THR A 31 -16.86 -39.57 -5.11
C THR A 31 -17.57 -38.30 -5.62
N SER A 32 -17.76 -38.34 -6.94
CA SER A 32 -18.61 -37.51 -7.80
C SER A 32 -20.01 -37.17 -7.28
N GLY A 33 -20.41 -35.91 -7.45
CA GLY A 33 -21.80 -35.47 -7.45
C GLY A 33 -21.94 -34.15 -8.22
N ARG A 34 -22.61 -34.19 -9.38
CA ARG A 34 -22.97 -33.00 -10.17
C ARG A 34 -24.03 -32.18 -9.41
N VAL A 35 -23.78 -30.90 -9.21
CA VAL A 35 -24.85 -29.92 -8.93
C VAL A 35 -24.68 -28.75 -9.89
N THR A 36 -25.65 -28.61 -10.80
CA THR A 36 -25.83 -27.49 -11.72
C THR A 36 -26.44 -26.30 -10.98
N CYS A 37 -25.74 -25.16 -10.93
CA CYS A 37 -26.33 -23.87 -10.55
C CYS A 37 -26.66 -23.07 -11.81
N LYS A 38 -27.96 -22.83 -12.03
CA LYS A 38 -28.49 -21.85 -12.99
C LYS A 38 -28.19 -20.43 -12.48
N LEU A 39 -27.57 -19.62 -13.32
CA LEU A 39 -27.58 -18.16 -13.20
C LEU A 39 -29.00 -17.63 -13.44
N GLY A 40 -29.59 -16.96 -12.47
CA GLY A 40 -30.75 -16.10 -12.63
C GLY A 40 -30.33 -14.67 -12.33
N ALA A 41 -30.25 -13.84 -13.37
CA ALA A 41 -30.11 -12.40 -13.25
C ALA A 41 -31.50 -11.78 -13.03
N LEU A 42 -31.55 -10.81 -12.10
CA LEU A 42 -32.63 -9.89 -11.80
C LEU A 42 -33.19 -9.20 -13.05
N TYR A 43 -34.45 -8.75 -13.01
CA TYR A 43 -34.82 -7.34 -13.19
C TYR A 43 -36.31 -7.15 -12.91
N SER A 44 -36.64 -6.44 -11.84
CA SER A 44 -37.94 -5.81 -11.64
C SER A 44 -37.88 -4.38 -12.18
N TYR A 45 -38.69 -4.09 -13.20
CA TYR A 45 -39.02 -2.74 -13.64
C TYR A 45 -40.48 -2.47 -13.29
N GLN A 46 -40.77 -1.32 -12.70
CA GLN A 46 -42.13 -0.83 -12.51
C GLN A 46 -42.28 0.55 -13.18
N GLN A 47 -43.32 0.62 -14.00
CA GLN A 47 -44.11 1.78 -14.46
C GLN A 47 -43.51 2.80 -15.44
N LEU A 48 -44.03 2.72 -16.67
CA LEU A 48 -44.81 3.72 -17.43
C LEU A 48 -45.13 3.02 -18.77
N GLY A 49 -46.34 2.55 -19.08
CA GLY A 49 -47.55 3.33 -19.32
C GLY A 49 -47.73 3.52 -20.84
N LEU A 50 -48.76 2.85 -21.42
CA LEU A 50 -49.29 3.01 -22.81
C LEU A 50 -48.46 2.29 -23.91
N THR A 51 -48.96 1.53 -24.89
CA THR A 51 -50.30 1.27 -25.48
C THR A 51 -50.23 -0.01 -26.33
N LEU A 52 -51.37 -0.71 -26.46
CA LEU A 52 -51.62 -1.90 -27.30
C LEU A 52 -51.74 -1.55 -28.80
N SER A 53 -51.32 -2.46 -29.69
CA SER A 53 -52.08 -2.84 -30.91
C SER A 53 -51.51 -4.09 -31.59
N ASP A 54 -52.24 -5.20 -31.43
CA ASP A 54 -52.70 -6.23 -32.39
C ASP A 54 -51.96 -6.60 -33.68
N GLY A 55 -52.02 -7.91 -33.96
CA GLY A 55 -52.21 -8.49 -35.31
C GLY A 55 -51.22 -9.60 -35.68
N PHE A 56 -51.52 -10.89 -35.41
CA PHE A 56 -52.02 -11.90 -36.39
C PHE A 56 -51.08 -12.08 -37.61
N GLN A 57 -50.64 -13.26 -38.07
CA GLN A 57 -51.27 -14.59 -38.16
C GLN A 57 -50.22 -15.60 -38.70
N SER A 58 -50.21 -16.85 -38.21
CA SER A 58 -49.61 -18.04 -38.86
C SER A 58 -50.59 -18.63 -39.90
N PRO A 59 -50.45 -19.86 -40.46
CA PRO A 59 -49.35 -20.84 -40.58
C PRO A 59 -49.17 -21.25 -42.09
N ALA A 60 -48.36 -22.20 -42.57
CA ALA A 60 -48.47 -23.66 -42.42
C ALA A 60 -47.57 -24.38 -43.46
N PHE A 61 -46.89 -25.44 -42.99
CA PHE A 61 -46.66 -26.75 -43.63
C PHE A 61 -46.20 -26.89 -45.11
N THR A 62 -45.07 -27.59 -45.34
CA THR A 62 -45.03 -29.02 -45.75
C THR A 62 -43.59 -29.50 -46.06
N ASN A 63 -43.25 -30.69 -45.52
CA ASN A 63 -42.16 -31.60 -45.94
C ASN A 63 -42.64 -32.40 -47.20
N PRO A 64 -41.83 -33.11 -48.03
CA PRO A 64 -40.83 -34.10 -47.56
C PRO A 64 -39.60 -34.46 -48.48
N CYS A 65 -38.68 -35.23 -47.87
CA CYS A 65 -37.86 -36.37 -48.37
C CYS A 65 -36.96 -36.34 -49.65
N LEU A 66 -35.66 -36.58 -49.38
CA LEU A 66 -34.73 -37.58 -49.97
C LEU A 66 -34.57 -37.70 -51.49
N LEU A 67 -33.35 -37.43 -52.00
CA LEU A 67 -32.51 -38.44 -52.69
C LEU A 67 -31.07 -37.97 -52.91
N ALA A 68 -30.19 -38.95 -53.05
CA ALA A 68 -28.73 -38.90 -53.09
C ALA A 68 -28.10 -38.08 -54.23
N SER A 69 -26.90 -37.55 -54.00
CA SER A 69 -25.71 -37.86 -54.83
C SER A 69 -24.48 -37.10 -54.35
N VAL A 70 -23.38 -37.85 -54.24
CA VAL A 70 -22.04 -37.36 -53.95
C VAL A 70 -21.52 -36.64 -55.20
N LEU A 71 -21.29 -35.34 -55.10
CA LEU A 71 -20.46 -34.58 -56.03
C LEU A 71 -19.54 -33.66 -55.24
N ARG A 72 -18.25 -33.91 -55.43
CA ARG A 72 -17.13 -33.16 -54.87
C ARG A 72 -17.30 -31.66 -55.11
N MET A 73 -17.44 -30.89 -54.04
CA MET A 73 -17.10 -29.46 -54.03
C MET A 73 -16.00 -29.25 -52.99
N VAL A 74 -14.80 -28.97 -53.49
CA VAL A 74 -13.74 -28.31 -52.75
C VAL A 74 -14.01 -26.81 -52.83
N THR A 75 -14.41 -26.19 -51.72
CA THR A 75 -14.37 -24.74 -51.41
C THR A 75 -15.02 -24.51 -50.03
N PRO A 76 -14.80 -23.39 -49.30
CA PRO A 76 -13.56 -22.68 -49.00
C PRO A 76 -13.46 -22.45 -47.48
N TYR A 77 -13.30 -23.50 -46.66
CA TYR A 77 -13.27 -23.37 -45.18
C TYR A 77 -11.87 -23.16 -44.57
N LYS A 78 -10.92 -22.61 -45.35
CA LYS A 78 -9.53 -22.39 -44.90
C LYS A 78 -9.02 -20.94 -44.98
N ILE A 79 -9.88 -19.99 -45.34
CA ILE A 79 -9.50 -18.56 -45.33
C ILE A 79 -10.20 -17.78 -44.21
N LEU A 80 -11.32 -18.29 -43.67
CA LEU A 80 -12.02 -17.63 -42.55
C LEU A 80 -11.42 -17.95 -41.16
N THR A 81 -10.66 -19.04 -41.04
CA THR A 81 -9.94 -19.40 -39.81
C THR A 81 -8.58 -18.73 -39.69
N LEU A 82 -8.04 -18.13 -40.77
CA LEU A 82 -6.83 -17.31 -40.72
C LEU A 82 -7.11 -15.83 -40.43
N PHE A 83 -8.28 -15.32 -40.83
CA PHE A 83 -8.66 -13.91 -40.58
C PHE A 83 -9.19 -13.65 -39.17
N LEU A 84 -9.71 -14.66 -38.46
CA LEU A 84 -10.05 -14.55 -37.03
C LEU A 84 -8.86 -14.78 -36.08
N TRP A 85 -7.71 -15.22 -36.60
CA TRP A 85 -6.48 -15.40 -35.81
C TRP A 85 -5.54 -14.18 -35.85
N LEU A 86 -5.84 -13.18 -36.70
CA LEU A 86 -5.04 -11.96 -36.86
C LEU A 86 -5.60 -10.73 -36.13
N ILE A 87 -6.72 -10.85 -35.39
CA ILE A 87 -7.32 -9.73 -34.62
C ILE A 87 -7.14 -9.87 -33.09
N THR A 88 -6.53 -10.96 -32.59
CA THR A 88 -6.19 -11.09 -31.16
C THR A 88 -4.77 -10.65 -30.79
N PHE A 89 -3.98 -10.14 -31.75
CA PHE A 89 -2.82 -9.29 -31.45
C PHE A 89 -3.25 -7.81 -31.27
N LYS A 90 -4.33 -7.56 -30.53
CA LYS A 90 -4.34 -6.32 -29.76
C LYS A 90 -3.32 -6.53 -28.66
N GLN A 91 -2.20 -5.83 -28.80
CA GLN A 91 -1.27 -5.55 -27.71
C GLN A 91 -2.09 -5.44 -26.43
N VAL A 92 -1.94 -6.43 -25.54
CA VAL A 92 -2.14 -6.17 -24.12
C VAL A 92 -1.00 -5.23 -23.77
N THR A 93 -1.16 -3.96 -24.10
CA THR A 93 -0.58 -2.92 -23.28
C THR A 93 -1.27 -3.14 -21.95
N ALA A 94 -0.57 -3.83 -21.03
CA ALA A 94 -0.77 -3.50 -19.64
C ALA A 94 -0.71 -1.98 -19.61
N GLN A 95 -1.84 -1.33 -19.34
CA GLN A 95 -1.81 0.09 -19.02
C GLN A 95 -1.02 0.16 -17.72
N THR A 96 0.30 0.26 -17.84
CA THR A 96 1.14 0.76 -16.78
C THR A 96 0.65 2.19 -16.60
N THR A 97 -0.24 2.40 -15.65
CA THR A 97 -0.43 3.71 -15.04
C THR A 97 0.96 4.09 -14.53
N TYR A 98 1.71 4.84 -15.35
CA TYR A 98 3.01 5.35 -14.95
C TYR A 98 2.74 6.24 -13.73
N SER A 99 3.20 5.83 -12.57
CA SER A 99 3.17 6.68 -11.38
C SER A 99 3.89 7.98 -11.74
N ILE A 100 3.23 9.12 -11.58
CA ILE A 100 3.85 10.42 -11.85
C ILE A 100 4.66 10.78 -10.61
N CYS A 101 5.91 11.20 -10.80
CA CYS A 101 6.73 11.76 -9.72
C CYS A 101 6.91 13.25 -9.91
N TYR A 102 7.29 13.89 -8.80
CA TYR A 102 7.35 15.33 -8.68
C TYR A 102 8.74 15.72 -8.20
N ILE A 103 9.38 16.61 -8.95
CA ILE A 103 10.52 17.39 -8.48
C ILE A 103 9.92 18.67 -7.91
N HIS A 104 10.23 18.95 -6.64
CA HIS A 104 9.77 20.16 -5.99
C HIS A 104 10.93 21.15 -5.88
N THR A 105 10.69 22.37 -6.35
CA THR A 105 11.59 23.51 -6.17
C THR A 105 10.98 24.46 -5.16
N ILE A 106 11.70 24.81 -4.10
CA ILE A 106 11.21 25.71 -3.04
C ILE A 106 12.17 26.88 -2.88
N LYS A 107 11.66 28.11 -2.97
CA LYS A 107 12.45 29.32 -2.84
C LYS A 107 12.50 29.81 -1.41
N SER A 108 13.61 30.43 -1.02
CA SER A 108 13.67 31.24 0.20
C SER A 108 12.75 32.46 0.06
N GLN A 109 12.27 33.01 1.18
CA GLN A 109 11.31 34.13 1.17
C GLN A 109 11.87 35.38 0.47
N ASN A 110 13.18 35.61 0.58
CA ASN A 110 13.88 36.70 -0.10
C ASN A 110 14.29 36.39 -1.56
N ASN A 111 13.93 35.22 -2.10
CA ASN A 111 14.28 34.74 -3.44
C ASN A 111 15.78 34.68 -3.76
N LYS A 112 16.67 34.73 -2.76
CA LYS A 112 18.13 34.64 -2.99
C LYS A 112 18.65 33.20 -3.08
N PHE A 113 17.85 32.24 -2.61
CA PHE A 113 18.18 30.82 -2.58
C PHE A 113 16.98 30.00 -2.99
N PHE A 114 17.23 28.78 -3.45
CA PHE A 114 16.20 27.78 -3.65
C PHE A 114 16.77 26.39 -3.40
N LEU A 115 15.88 25.44 -3.13
CA LEU A 115 16.22 24.04 -3.07
C LEU A 115 15.42 23.26 -4.11
N GLU A 116 16.00 22.18 -4.60
CA GLU A 116 15.31 21.15 -5.39
C GLU A 116 15.41 19.81 -4.69
N THR A 117 14.26 19.15 -4.50
CA THR A 117 14.16 17.80 -3.94
C THR A 117 13.66 16.84 -5.01
N ILE A 118 14.44 15.78 -5.24
CA ILE A 118 14.25 14.83 -6.35
C ILE A 118 14.14 13.42 -5.76
N PRO A 119 13.04 12.69 -5.98
CA PRO A 119 12.91 11.30 -5.54
C PRO A 119 13.66 10.36 -6.50
N PHE A 120 14.16 9.24 -5.96
CA PHE A 120 14.76 8.15 -6.77
C PHE A 120 13.86 6.92 -6.89
N ASP A 121 12.61 7.05 -6.48
CA ASP A 121 11.58 6.04 -6.68
C ASP A 121 10.21 6.72 -6.79
N ASN A 122 9.15 5.92 -6.93
CA ASN A 122 7.78 6.39 -6.99
C ASN A 122 6.92 5.84 -5.84
N ILE A 123 7.57 5.51 -4.73
CA ILE A 123 6.94 5.02 -3.51
C ILE A 123 6.48 6.23 -2.71
N GLU A 124 5.21 6.23 -2.30
CA GLU A 124 4.69 7.25 -1.39
C GLU A 124 5.50 7.22 -0.09
N GLN A 125 5.78 8.38 0.50
CA GLN A 125 6.50 8.48 1.78
C GLN A 125 7.96 8.03 1.75
N THR A 126 8.56 7.91 0.56
CA THR A 126 9.99 7.63 0.41
C THR A 126 10.83 8.81 0.92
N SER A 127 11.90 8.50 1.66
CA SER A 127 13.01 9.43 1.88
C SER A 127 14.10 9.27 0.82
N THR A 128 13.95 8.34 -0.12
CA THR A 128 14.99 7.99 -1.09
C THR A 128 15.05 9.03 -2.19
N GLY A 129 16.12 9.80 -2.21
CA GLY A 129 16.27 10.91 -3.13
C GLY A 129 17.48 11.74 -2.80
N ILE A 130 17.50 12.93 -3.38
CA ILE A 130 18.48 13.96 -3.06
C ILE A 130 17.78 15.30 -2.99
N THR A 131 18.26 16.13 -2.08
CA THR A 131 17.86 17.54 -2.00
C THR A 131 19.09 18.40 -2.14
N SER A 132 19.11 19.27 -3.15
CA SER A 132 20.20 20.19 -3.42
C SER A 132 19.75 21.62 -3.14
N VAL A 133 20.62 22.41 -2.51
CA VAL A 133 20.38 23.83 -2.26
C VAL A 133 21.30 24.67 -3.12
N PHE A 134 20.73 25.71 -3.73
CA PHE A 134 21.39 26.59 -4.67
C PHE A 134 21.22 28.05 -4.27
N SER A 135 22.19 28.89 -4.64
CA SER A 135 21.98 30.33 -4.74
C SER A 135 21.15 30.66 -5.99
N TYR A 136 20.64 31.89 -6.05
CA TYR A 136 19.80 32.35 -7.15
C TYR A 136 20.44 32.23 -8.56
N ASP A 137 21.76 32.31 -8.63
CA ASP A 137 22.56 32.08 -9.86
C ASP A 137 22.75 30.59 -10.21
N SER A 138 22.06 29.68 -9.51
CA SER A 138 22.14 28.22 -9.66
C SER A 138 23.47 27.59 -9.24
N THR A 139 24.32 28.31 -8.48
CA THR A 139 25.49 27.70 -7.86
C THR A 139 25.07 26.79 -6.71
N LYS A 140 25.47 25.52 -6.75
CA LYS A 140 25.16 24.54 -5.69
C LYS A 140 25.93 24.86 -4.42
N ILE A 141 25.24 24.92 -3.29
CA ILE A 141 25.79 25.25 -1.97
C ILE A 141 26.05 23.98 -1.16
N TYR A 142 25.04 23.11 -1.03
CA TYR A 142 25.15 21.82 -0.35
C TYR A 142 24.05 20.86 -0.81
N GLU A 143 24.18 19.60 -0.38
CA GLU A 143 23.21 18.54 -0.63
C GLU A 143 22.82 17.85 0.68
N VAL A 144 21.63 17.26 0.70
CA VAL A 144 21.17 16.31 1.70
C VAL A 144 20.79 15.04 0.94
N ASP A 145 21.32 13.89 1.38
CA ASP A 145 21.05 12.57 0.78
C ASP A 145 19.65 12.03 1.13
N ARG A 146 18.62 12.84 0.88
CA ARG A 146 17.21 12.44 0.99
C ARG A 146 16.29 13.25 0.09
N HIS A 147 15.16 12.64 -0.23
CA HIS A 147 13.97 13.33 -0.70
C HIS A 147 13.19 13.91 0.50
N PHE A 148 12.70 15.13 0.34
CA PHE A 148 11.59 15.67 1.13
C PHE A 148 10.33 15.67 0.27
N GLU A 149 9.35 14.86 0.64
CA GLU A 149 8.05 14.81 -0.02
C GLU A 149 7.18 15.98 0.46
N LEU A 150 6.51 16.66 -0.47
CA LEU A 150 5.58 17.74 -0.16
C LEU A 150 4.14 17.27 -0.36
N SER A 151 3.29 17.58 0.61
CA SER A 151 1.86 17.32 0.55
C SER A 151 1.15 18.41 1.34
N ASP A 152 0.27 19.16 0.69
CA ASP A 152 -0.39 20.31 1.30
C ASP A 152 -1.06 19.95 2.63
N ASN A 153 -0.75 20.75 3.66
CA ASN A 153 -1.23 20.59 5.03
C ASN A 153 -0.98 19.19 5.65
N ARG A 154 0.09 18.53 5.19
CA ARG A 154 0.58 17.26 5.75
C ARG A 154 2.09 17.23 5.86
N ARG A 155 2.80 17.78 4.87
CA ARG A 155 4.26 17.76 4.76
C ARG A 155 4.72 19.03 4.07
N GLU A 156 5.40 19.88 4.80
CA GLU A 156 5.83 21.19 4.34
C GLU A 156 7.34 21.34 4.53
N ILE A 157 7.96 22.12 3.64
CA ILE A 157 9.40 22.38 3.65
C ILE A 157 9.65 23.88 3.52
N PHE A 158 10.63 24.35 4.29
CA PHE A 158 11.00 25.76 4.37
C PHE A 158 12.50 25.91 4.21
N LEU A 159 12.91 26.98 3.51
CA LEU A 159 14.30 27.36 3.32
C LEU A 159 14.53 28.76 3.90
N SER A 160 15.49 28.86 4.81
CA SER A 160 15.94 30.15 5.37
C SER A 160 16.46 31.12 4.29
N ASN A 161 16.37 32.41 4.57
CA ASN A 161 16.78 33.52 3.71
C ASN A 161 18.30 33.60 3.47
N ASN A 162 19.10 32.92 4.28
CA ASN A 162 20.54 32.76 4.05
C ASN A 162 20.90 31.44 3.33
N GLY A 163 19.90 30.61 3.00
CA GLY A 163 20.04 29.33 2.31
C GLY A 163 20.62 28.20 3.16
N LYS A 164 21.03 28.44 4.41
CA LYS A 164 21.79 27.46 5.21
C LYS A 164 20.91 26.43 5.91
N THR A 165 19.67 26.81 6.26
CA THR A 165 18.76 25.98 7.04
C THR A 165 17.55 25.53 6.21
N ILE A 166 17.28 24.23 6.23
CA ILE A 166 16.04 23.60 5.78
C ILE A 166 15.26 23.16 7.02
N ALA A 167 13.96 23.47 7.07
CA ALA A 167 13.04 22.88 8.04
C ALA A 167 12.00 22.04 7.30
N TYR A 168 11.89 20.76 7.66
CA TYR A 168 10.88 19.84 7.17
C TYR A 168 9.88 19.56 8.30
N VAL A 169 8.59 19.79 8.03
CA VAL A 169 7.52 19.71 9.03
C VAL A 169 6.46 18.75 8.54
N ILE A 170 6.12 17.76 9.35
CA ILE A 170 5.08 16.77 9.02
C ILE A 170 4.00 16.73 10.10
N ASP A 171 2.77 16.54 9.65
CA ASP A 171 1.58 16.49 10.50
C ASP A 171 1.54 15.23 11.37
N ARG A 172 1.96 14.08 10.82
CA ARG A 172 1.97 12.80 11.53
C ARG A 172 3.31 12.14 11.36
N GLU A 173 3.88 11.70 12.47
CA GLU A 173 5.06 10.86 12.45
C GLU A 173 4.72 9.52 11.82
N PHE A 174 5.64 9.00 11.03
CA PHE A 174 5.51 7.68 10.43
C PHE A 174 6.89 7.04 10.30
N LYS A 175 6.90 5.72 10.30
CA LYS A 175 8.10 4.93 10.01
C LYS A 175 7.93 4.28 8.66
N TRP A 176 8.77 4.63 7.72
CA TRP A 176 8.79 4.03 6.38
C TRP A 176 10.22 3.69 6.00
N ASP A 177 10.41 2.51 5.40
CA ASP A 177 11.73 2.05 4.93
C ASP A 177 12.86 2.15 5.98
N GLY A 178 12.53 1.84 7.24
CA GLY A 178 13.47 1.94 8.36
C GLY A 178 13.73 3.38 8.86
N PHE A 179 13.32 4.40 8.11
CA PHE A 179 13.42 5.80 8.49
C PHE A 179 12.23 6.22 9.36
N GLN A 180 12.50 6.79 10.53
CA GLN A 180 11.48 7.37 11.39
C GLN A 180 11.41 8.88 11.12
N ASN A 181 10.38 9.31 10.40
CA ASN A 181 10.15 10.73 10.17
C ASN A 181 9.55 11.36 11.43
N LYS A 182 10.20 12.39 11.95
CA LYS A 182 9.78 13.14 13.14
C LYS A 182 8.96 14.35 12.73
N SER A 183 8.13 14.85 13.65
CA SER A 183 7.23 15.99 13.37
C SER A 183 7.94 17.22 12.81
N ILE A 184 9.14 17.54 13.31
CA ILE A 184 9.98 18.61 12.77
C ILE A 184 11.42 18.12 12.66
N GLU A 185 12.01 18.29 11.48
CA GLU A 185 13.41 17.97 11.21
C GLU A 185 14.13 19.19 10.61
N ILE A 186 15.23 19.59 11.24
CA ILE A 186 16.00 20.76 10.85
C ILE A 186 17.37 20.32 10.38
N TYR A 187 17.73 20.79 9.18
CA TYR A 187 19.02 20.57 8.55
C TYR A 187 19.75 21.89 8.39
N LYS A 188 21.05 21.92 8.68
CA LYS A 188 21.92 23.08 8.48
C LYS A 188 23.16 22.68 7.69
N ASN A 189 23.40 23.34 6.57
CA ASN A 189 24.49 23.06 5.64
C ASN A 189 24.61 21.56 5.27
N GLY A 190 23.50 20.91 4.95
CA GLY A 190 23.47 19.50 4.53
C GLY A 190 23.29 18.48 5.67
N HIS A 191 23.47 18.87 6.93
CA HIS A 191 23.45 17.94 8.07
C HIS A 191 22.22 18.14 8.95
N SER A 192 21.64 17.05 9.45
CA SER A 192 20.56 17.12 10.45
C SER A 192 21.15 17.65 11.77
N VAL A 193 20.55 18.69 12.33
CA VAL A 193 21.04 19.37 13.55
C VAL A 193 20.05 19.35 14.70
N LYS A 194 18.75 19.23 14.40
CA LYS A 194 17.70 19.14 15.41
C LYS A 194 16.50 18.38 14.87
N GLN A 195 15.90 17.57 15.73
CA GLN A 195 14.65 16.88 15.45
C GLN A 195 13.74 17.04 16.67
N PHE A 196 12.45 17.23 16.43
CA PHE A 196 11.43 17.27 17.47
C PHE A 196 10.40 16.21 17.17
N GLN A 197 10.14 15.35 18.15
CA GLN A 197 9.04 14.42 18.07
C GLN A 197 7.74 15.09 18.51
N LEU A 198 6.59 14.53 18.12
CA LEU A 198 5.28 15.12 18.38
C LEU A 198 5.06 15.42 19.88
N THR A 199 5.50 14.52 20.76
CA THR A 199 5.38 14.65 22.22
C THR A 199 6.27 15.75 22.81
N ASP A 200 7.29 16.22 22.09
CA ASP A 200 8.08 17.38 22.51
C ASP A 200 7.35 18.70 22.21
N LEU A 201 6.37 18.66 21.30
CA LEU A 201 5.73 19.84 20.72
C LEU A 201 4.32 20.07 21.27
N ILE A 202 3.58 18.98 21.51
CA ILE A 202 2.20 19.03 22.01
C ILE A 202 1.96 17.97 23.08
N ASP A 203 1.03 18.27 23.98
CA ASP A 203 0.50 17.28 24.92
C ASP A 203 -0.66 16.55 24.24
N CYS A 204 -0.42 15.32 23.81
CA CYS A 204 -1.42 14.49 23.14
C CYS A 204 -1.33 13.04 23.61
N ASN A 205 -2.47 12.50 24.04
CA ASN A 205 -2.54 11.13 24.54
C ASN A 205 -2.99 10.16 23.45
N SER A 206 -2.02 9.48 22.83
CA SER A 206 -2.28 8.52 21.74
C SER A 206 -3.12 7.28 22.12
N GLU A 207 -3.38 7.06 23.42
CA GLU A 207 -4.30 6.02 23.91
C GLU A 207 -5.77 6.42 23.75
N ASN A 208 -6.07 7.71 23.95
CA ASN A 208 -7.43 8.22 24.03
C ASN A 208 -7.84 9.02 22.78
N GLU A 209 -6.88 9.60 22.06
CA GLU A 209 -7.17 10.46 20.91
C GLU A 209 -6.19 10.26 19.75
N ASP A 210 -6.51 10.88 18.60
CA ASP A 210 -5.64 10.92 17.44
C ASP A 210 -4.65 12.07 17.50
N CYS A 211 -3.38 11.72 17.59
CA CYS A 211 -2.30 12.70 17.64
C CYS A 211 -1.79 13.07 16.24
N TYR A 212 -1.70 14.37 16.01
CA TYR A 212 -1.15 15.01 14.82
C TYR A 212 -0.73 16.44 15.19
N LEU A 213 0.19 17.03 14.43
CA LEU A 213 0.79 18.31 14.76
C LEU A 213 -0.12 19.48 14.39
N PHE A 214 -0.66 19.54 13.18
CA PHE A 214 -1.28 20.74 12.63
C PHE A 214 -2.66 21.03 13.21
N TYR A 215 -2.99 22.32 13.36
CA TYR A 215 -4.30 22.76 13.85
C TYR A 215 -5.44 22.31 12.94
N LYS A 216 -6.39 21.55 13.49
CA LYS A 216 -7.62 21.09 12.82
C LYS A 216 -8.84 21.07 13.76
N GLU A 217 -8.71 21.68 14.94
CA GLU A 217 -9.68 21.53 16.03
C GLU A 217 -11.01 22.26 15.78
N SER A 218 -11.06 23.18 14.82
CA SER A 218 -12.29 23.84 14.40
C SER A 218 -13.18 22.97 13.50
N ILE A 219 -12.68 21.84 13.00
CA ILE A 219 -13.46 20.91 12.19
C ILE A 219 -14.48 20.19 13.08
N ASP A 220 -15.74 20.19 12.65
CA ASP A 220 -16.80 19.37 13.24
C ASP A 220 -16.86 18.02 12.53
N THR A 221 -17.27 18.00 11.26
CA THR A 221 -17.39 16.78 10.47
C THR A 221 -16.70 16.89 9.11
N VAL A 222 -16.13 15.77 8.65
CA VAL A 222 -15.53 15.64 7.33
C VAL A 222 -16.28 14.56 6.57
N PHE A 223 -16.75 14.89 5.37
CA PHE A 223 -17.42 13.92 4.51
C PHE A 223 -16.98 14.11 3.06
N TRP A 224 -17.25 13.08 2.25
CA TRP A 224 -16.93 13.07 0.83
C TRP A 224 -18.20 13.22 0.02
N GLU A 225 -18.23 14.22 -0.84
CA GLU A 225 -19.36 14.46 -1.74
C GLU A 225 -18.81 14.62 -3.16
N ASN A 226 -19.29 13.77 -4.09
CA ASN A 226 -18.81 13.76 -5.48
C ASN A 226 -17.29 13.63 -5.64
N GLY A 227 -16.61 12.99 -4.67
CA GLY A 227 -15.14 12.85 -4.66
C GLY A 227 -14.39 14.11 -4.23
N LYS A 228 -15.08 15.14 -3.76
CA LYS A 228 -14.48 16.29 -3.10
C LYS A 228 -14.65 16.15 -1.60
N ARG A 229 -13.58 16.47 -0.86
CA ARG A 229 -13.62 16.56 0.59
C ARG A 229 -14.43 17.79 0.98
N LYS A 230 -15.45 17.61 1.80
CA LYS A 230 -16.25 18.67 2.43
C LYS A 230 -15.96 18.67 3.92
N ILE A 231 -15.89 19.86 4.48
CA ILE A 231 -15.59 20.12 5.89
C ILE A 231 -16.69 21.03 6.42
N THR A 232 -17.30 20.64 7.52
CA THR A 232 -18.12 21.52 8.36
C THR A 232 -17.29 21.93 9.57
N PHE A 233 -17.55 23.14 10.04
CA PHE A 233 -16.86 23.70 11.19
C PHE A 233 -17.79 23.72 12.39
N LYS A 234 -17.21 23.67 13.59
CA LYS A 234 -17.93 23.86 14.85
C LYS A 234 -18.59 25.24 14.90
N GLU A 235 -19.57 25.41 15.78
CA GLU A 235 -20.19 26.71 16.05
C GLU A 235 -19.14 27.72 16.56
N ASP A 236 -19.33 29.01 16.26
CA ASP A 236 -18.48 30.12 16.71
C ASP A 236 -16.99 30.09 16.32
N VAL A 237 -16.62 29.35 15.26
CA VAL A 237 -15.25 29.33 14.74
C VAL A 237 -14.90 30.60 13.96
N SER A 238 -13.79 31.24 14.32
CA SER A 238 -13.26 32.42 13.62
C SER A 238 -12.78 32.12 12.20
N ASP A 239 -12.80 33.12 11.30
CA ASP A 239 -12.28 32.94 9.94
C ASP A 239 -10.79 32.63 9.89
N PHE A 240 -10.04 33.07 10.91
CA PHE A 240 -8.64 32.72 11.05
C PHE A 240 -8.46 31.22 11.34
N GLU A 241 -9.21 30.68 12.30
CA GLU A 241 -9.16 29.25 12.63
C GLU A 241 -9.61 28.36 11.46
N LYS A 242 -10.58 28.80 10.66
CA LYS A 242 -10.95 28.10 9.42
C LYS A 242 -9.76 28.03 8.46
N LYS A 243 -9.03 29.13 8.25
CA LYS A 243 -7.82 29.17 7.40
C LYS A 243 -6.73 28.25 7.93
N LEU A 244 -6.55 28.16 9.25
CA LEU A 244 -5.56 27.27 9.86
C LEU A 244 -5.81 25.79 9.52
N THR A 245 -7.07 25.39 9.32
CA THR A 245 -7.39 24.01 8.89
C THR A 245 -6.96 23.69 7.46
N GLU A 246 -6.73 24.71 6.64
CA GLU A 246 -6.21 24.58 5.27
C GLU A 246 -4.68 24.73 5.26
N LYS A 247 -4.14 25.64 6.06
CA LYS A 247 -2.70 25.89 6.17
C LYS A 247 -2.32 26.30 7.59
N ALA A 248 -1.72 25.37 8.32
CA ALA A 248 -1.33 25.56 9.72
C ALA A 248 0.09 26.13 9.89
N THR A 249 0.82 26.41 8.81
CA THR A 249 2.22 26.83 8.89
C THR A 249 2.52 28.09 8.07
N TYR A 250 3.42 28.93 8.59
CA TYR A 250 3.83 30.19 7.99
C TYR A 250 5.32 30.42 8.20
N LEU A 251 5.98 31.03 7.22
CA LEU A 251 7.37 31.48 7.33
C LEU A 251 7.42 32.99 7.17
N ASN A 252 8.03 33.69 8.13
CA ASN A 252 8.26 35.13 8.04
C ASN A 252 9.60 35.53 8.65
N ASN A 253 10.47 36.15 7.86
CA ASN A 253 11.80 36.61 8.28
C ASN A 253 12.59 35.52 9.04
N ASP A 254 12.70 34.34 8.45
CA ASP A 254 13.36 33.15 9.04
C ASP A 254 12.74 32.62 10.33
N THR A 255 11.57 33.11 10.75
CA THR A 255 10.79 32.51 11.82
C THR A 255 9.68 31.64 11.22
N LEU A 256 9.74 30.35 11.52
CA LEU A 256 8.73 29.36 11.16
C LEU A 256 7.68 29.27 12.26
N TYR A 257 6.44 29.51 11.90
CA TYR A 257 5.26 29.49 12.75
C TYR A 257 4.43 28.24 12.43
N ILE A 258 4.09 27.46 13.44
CA ILE A 258 3.32 26.21 13.32
C ILE A 258 2.16 26.27 14.33
N PHE A 259 0.94 26.37 13.82
CA PHE A 259 -0.28 26.29 14.61
C PHE A 259 -0.62 24.84 14.85
N THR A 260 -0.73 24.47 16.13
CA THR A 260 -0.78 23.09 16.55
C THR A 260 -2.18 22.61 16.93
N LYS A 261 -2.38 21.30 16.97
CA LYS A 261 -3.60 20.63 17.46
C LYS A 261 -4.03 21.15 18.84
N THR A 262 -3.12 21.40 19.76
CA THR A 262 -3.45 21.85 21.13
C THR A 262 -3.71 23.36 21.23
N SER A 263 -4.10 24.02 20.14
CA SER A 263 -4.30 25.48 20.07
C SER A 263 -3.10 26.28 20.59
N LYS A 264 -1.88 25.80 20.30
CA LYS A 264 -0.63 26.51 20.55
C LYS A 264 0.02 26.92 19.23
N LEU A 265 0.64 28.08 19.20
CA LEU A 265 1.58 28.45 18.15
C LEU A 265 2.99 28.12 18.62
N ILE A 266 3.69 27.32 17.82
CA ILE A 266 5.12 27.09 17.95
C ILE A 266 5.84 28.02 16.99
N ALA A 267 6.83 28.76 17.46
CA ALA A 267 7.71 29.58 16.64
C ALA A 267 9.16 29.09 16.74
N ILE A 268 9.78 28.84 15.59
CA ILE A 268 11.17 28.39 15.47
C ILE A 268 11.94 29.39 14.62
N ASP A 269 12.97 29.99 15.20
CA ASP A 269 13.92 30.81 14.44
C ASP A 269 14.89 29.87 13.69
N LEU A 270 14.92 29.93 12.36
CA LEU A 270 15.72 29.02 11.52
C LEU A 270 17.24 29.30 11.56
N ASN A 271 17.67 30.43 12.14
CA ASN A 271 19.07 30.78 12.26
C ASN A 271 19.69 30.23 13.54
N THR A 272 18.97 30.41 14.66
CA THR A 272 19.34 30.03 16.03
C THR A 272 18.81 28.65 16.43
N ILE A 273 17.75 28.18 15.78
CA ILE A 273 17.03 26.92 16.06
C ILE A 273 16.33 26.95 17.44
N ASN A 274 16.13 28.15 18.00
CA ASN A 274 15.40 28.31 19.24
C ASN A 274 13.90 28.16 18.99
N LEU A 275 13.26 27.38 19.87
CA LEU A 275 11.83 27.12 19.87
C LEU A 275 11.18 27.92 20.99
N SER A 276 10.05 28.55 20.69
CA SER A 276 9.16 29.18 21.66
C SER A 276 7.72 28.77 21.36
N SER A 277 6.84 28.92 22.35
CA SER A 277 5.42 28.60 22.19
C SER A 277 4.53 29.62 22.88
N MET A 278 3.37 29.90 22.31
CA MET A 278 2.33 30.73 22.92
C MET A 278 0.93 30.16 22.64
N LEU A 279 -0.08 30.58 23.42
CA LEU A 279 -1.46 30.13 23.21
C LEU A 279 -2.09 30.85 22.01
N LEU A 280 -2.96 30.16 21.28
CA LEU A 280 -3.67 30.71 20.12
C LEU A 280 -4.49 31.96 20.47
N THR A 281 -5.05 32.02 21.67
CA THR A 281 -5.83 33.15 22.20
C THR A 281 -5.02 34.43 22.40
N GLU A 282 -3.69 34.32 22.49
CA GLU A 282 -2.79 35.46 22.70
C GLU A 282 -2.25 36.03 21.37
N ILE A 283 -2.64 35.42 20.25
CA ILE A 283 -2.13 35.76 18.93
C ILE A 283 -3.04 36.77 18.27
N ASP A 284 -2.43 37.82 17.73
CA ASP A 284 -3.09 38.75 16.81
C ASP A 284 -3.14 38.14 15.39
N PRO A 285 -4.33 37.75 14.89
CA PRO A 285 -4.47 37.13 13.57
C PRO A 285 -4.09 38.05 12.41
N GLU A 286 -4.14 39.38 12.60
CA GLU A 286 -3.83 40.35 11.55
C GLU A 286 -2.37 40.20 11.07
N LYS A 287 -1.45 39.80 11.96
CA LYS A 287 -0.04 39.57 11.64
C LYS A 287 0.19 38.49 10.57
N PHE A 288 -0.76 37.59 10.38
CA PHE A 288 -0.63 36.46 9.45
C PHE A 288 -1.34 36.70 8.13
N LYS A 289 -2.16 37.74 8.00
CA LYS A 289 -2.90 38.04 6.76
C LYS A 289 -1.99 38.43 5.60
N GLU A 290 -0.89 39.11 5.89
CA GLU A 290 0.04 39.64 4.87
C GLU A 290 1.21 38.70 4.57
N ILE A 291 1.37 37.61 5.33
CA ILE A 291 2.47 36.66 5.13
C ILE A 291 2.22 35.90 3.83
N ARG A 292 3.09 36.13 2.86
CA ARG A 292 3.04 35.43 1.57
C ARG A 292 3.38 33.95 1.75
N PRO A 293 2.63 33.03 1.12
CA PRO A 293 2.98 31.62 1.10
C PRO A 293 4.38 31.40 0.52
N THR A 294 5.06 30.37 1.03
CA THR A 294 6.30 29.87 0.42
C THR A 294 6.08 29.58 -1.06
N GLN A 295 6.94 30.13 -1.92
CA GLN A 295 6.85 29.88 -3.36
C GLN A 295 7.45 28.51 -3.68
N SER A 296 6.62 27.63 -4.23
CA SER A 296 7.04 26.32 -4.71
C SER A 296 6.67 26.13 -6.18
N HIS A 297 7.55 25.48 -6.94
CA HIS A 297 7.27 24.98 -8.28
C HIS A 297 7.32 23.46 -8.29
N ILE A 298 6.43 22.83 -9.06
CA ILE A 298 6.34 21.38 -9.16
C ILE A 298 6.57 21.00 -10.62
N LYS A 299 7.65 20.27 -10.88
CA LYS A 299 7.91 19.67 -12.19
C LYS A 299 7.53 18.20 -12.14
N LYS A 300 6.57 17.83 -12.99
CA LYS A 300 6.15 16.42 -13.15
C LYS A 300 7.11 15.73 -14.13
N PHE A 301 7.48 14.49 -13.84
CA PHE A 301 8.19 13.65 -14.79
C PHE A 301 7.59 12.24 -14.84
N LYS A 302 7.77 11.60 -15.99
CA LYS A 302 7.31 10.23 -16.20
C LYS A 302 8.32 9.29 -15.56
N THR A 303 7.84 8.42 -14.67
CA THR A 303 8.71 7.44 -14.02
C THR A 303 8.86 6.19 -14.86
N SER A 304 9.93 5.46 -14.60
CA SER A 304 10.01 4.06 -14.96
C SER A 304 9.28 3.22 -13.94
N SER A 305 8.86 2.03 -14.35
CA SER A 305 8.27 1.08 -13.42
C SER A 305 9.25 0.80 -12.29
N LEU A 306 8.78 0.92 -11.04
CA LEU A 306 9.49 0.40 -9.87
C LEU A 306 9.62 -1.12 -9.99
N TYR A 307 8.60 -1.78 -10.53
CA TYR A 307 8.56 -3.22 -10.69
C TYR A 307 9.29 -3.64 -11.96
N GLY A 308 10.18 -4.62 -11.82
CA GLY A 308 11.01 -5.13 -12.90
C GLY A 308 12.44 -4.67 -12.73
N LEU A 309 13.30 -5.61 -12.35
CA LEU A 309 14.72 -5.34 -12.24
C LEU A 309 15.30 -5.09 -13.64
N PRO A 310 16.21 -4.11 -13.79
CA PRO A 310 16.83 -3.84 -15.07
C PRO A 310 17.70 -5.03 -15.50
N ASP A 311 17.75 -5.26 -16.81
CA ASP A 311 18.68 -6.21 -17.39
C ASP A 311 20.14 -5.78 -17.12
N LEU A 312 21.06 -6.73 -17.17
CA LEU A 312 22.49 -6.46 -17.20
C LEU A 312 22.87 -5.80 -18.53
N SER A 313 23.91 -4.96 -18.53
CA SER A 313 24.46 -4.37 -19.76
C SER A 313 24.95 -5.42 -20.76
N SER A 314 25.20 -6.66 -20.31
CA SER A 314 25.51 -7.80 -21.17
C SER A 314 24.31 -8.36 -21.95
N GLY A 315 23.11 -7.84 -21.74
CA GLY A 315 21.85 -8.33 -22.34
C GLY A 315 21.23 -9.54 -21.63
N LEU A 316 21.74 -9.93 -20.46
CA LEU A 316 21.10 -10.96 -19.63
C LEU A 316 20.10 -10.32 -18.68
N THR A 317 18.98 -10.99 -18.43
CA THR A 317 18.07 -10.55 -17.36
C THR A 317 18.73 -10.69 -16.00
N PHE A 318 18.29 -9.88 -15.03
CA PHE A 318 18.78 -9.93 -13.66
C PHE A 318 18.73 -11.36 -13.10
N GLU A 319 17.60 -12.06 -13.25
CA GLU A 319 17.38 -13.39 -12.70
C GLU A 319 18.32 -14.41 -13.33
N LYS A 320 18.56 -14.32 -14.63
CA LYS A 320 19.49 -15.21 -15.34
C LYS A 320 20.93 -14.96 -14.92
N GLY A 321 21.32 -13.70 -14.76
CA GLY A 321 22.64 -13.31 -14.25
C GLY A 321 22.87 -13.85 -12.84
N LEU A 322 21.92 -13.60 -11.93
CA LEU A 322 22.01 -14.05 -10.55
C LEU A 322 22.00 -15.57 -10.44
N ALA A 323 21.13 -16.26 -11.19
CA ALA A 323 21.09 -17.71 -11.22
C ALA A 323 22.44 -18.32 -11.60
N ARG A 324 23.12 -17.77 -12.63
CA ARG A 324 24.46 -18.21 -13.03
C ARG A 324 25.48 -18.00 -11.92
N ASN A 325 25.48 -16.82 -11.30
CA ASN A 325 26.39 -16.49 -10.20
C ASN A 325 26.22 -17.45 -8.99
N LEU A 326 25.00 -17.88 -8.72
CA LEU A 326 24.68 -18.81 -7.63
C LEU A 326 24.79 -20.30 -8.02
N GLY A 327 25.11 -20.63 -9.28
CA GLY A 327 25.11 -22.02 -9.76
C GLY A 327 23.72 -22.66 -9.85
N MET A 328 22.68 -21.82 -9.96
CA MET A 328 21.27 -22.19 -9.98
C MET A 328 20.66 -21.98 -11.37
N VAL A 329 19.34 -22.20 -11.49
CA VAL A 329 18.55 -21.83 -12.67
C VAL A 329 17.31 -21.05 -12.24
N VAL A 330 16.82 -20.21 -13.15
CA VAL A 330 15.54 -19.50 -12.95
C VAL A 330 14.42 -20.52 -12.84
N PHE A 331 13.54 -20.32 -11.85
CA PHE A 331 12.39 -21.19 -11.65
C PHE A 331 11.42 -21.03 -12.83
N PRO A 332 10.89 -22.12 -13.42
CA PRO A 332 10.05 -22.01 -14.61
C PRO A 332 8.68 -21.39 -14.28
N GLU A 333 8.29 -20.34 -15.00
CA GLU A 333 7.03 -19.61 -14.76
C GLU A 333 5.81 -20.51 -15.01
N GLU A 334 5.88 -21.43 -15.97
CA GLU A 334 4.82 -22.41 -16.24
C GLU A 334 4.60 -23.40 -15.09
N LYS A 335 5.51 -23.43 -14.11
CA LYS A 335 5.44 -24.27 -12.92
C LYS A 335 5.28 -23.47 -11.64
N LYS A 336 4.91 -22.19 -11.72
CA LYS A 336 4.81 -21.30 -10.54
C LYS A 336 3.99 -21.87 -9.38
N ASP A 337 2.94 -22.63 -9.72
CA ASP A 337 2.02 -23.31 -8.78
C ASP A 337 2.38 -24.77 -8.50
N SER A 338 3.48 -25.27 -9.07
CA SER A 338 3.91 -26.64 -8.90
C SER A 338 4.52 -26.85 -7.52
N TYR A 339 3.92 -27.73 -6.74
CA TYR A 339 4.45 -28.20 -5.46
C TYR A 339 5.54 -29.28 -5.60
N GLU A 340 5.99 -29.57 -6.83
CA GLU A 340 6.98 -30.63 -7.06
C GLU A 340 8.43 -30.19 -6.84
N LEU A 341 8.74 -28.91 -7.06
CA LEU A 341 10.11 -28.40 -7.08
C LEU A 341 10.33 -27.37 -5.98
N LYS A 342 11.49 -27.42 -5.32
CA LYS A 342 11.86 -26.41 -4.34
C LYS A 342 12.08 -25.09 -5.05
N LYS A 343 11.32 -24.09 -4.62
CA LYS A 343 11.44 -22.69 -5.06
C LYS A 343 12.22 -21.91 -4.00
N TYR A 344 13.21 -21.15 -4.45
CA TYR A 344 13.91 -20.16 -3.65
C TYR A 344 13.46 -18.78 -4.11
N SER A 345 12.68 -18.10 -3.28
CA SER A 345 12.13 -16.79 -3.59
C SER A 345 12.82 -15.70 -2.78
N ILE A 346 13.21 -14.63 -3.46
CA ILE A 346 13.69 -13.40 -2.86
C ILE A 346 12.95 -12.22 -3.49
N LYS A 347 12.73 -11.18 -2.71
CA LYS A 347 12.34 -9.86 -3.20
C LYS A 347 13.54 -8.95 -3.01
N VAL A 348 14.01 -8.35 -4.09
CA VAL A 348 15.22 -7.51 -4.08
C VAL A 348 14.87 -6.10 -4.52
N GLN A 349 15.38 -5.12 -3.80
CA GLN A 349 15.40 -3.72 -4.19
C GLN A 349 16.85 -3.30 -4.42
N ILE A 350 17.11 -2.66 -5.56
CA ILE A 350 18.42 -2.13 -5.93
C ILE A 350 18.28 -0.68 -6.37
N ILE A 351 19.32 0.12 -6.20
CA ILE A 351 19.41 1.46 -6.75
C ILE A 351 20.48 1.45 -7.83
N VAL A 352 20.12 1.86 -9.05
CA VAL A 352 21.02 1.90 -10.21
C VAL A 352 21.26 3.35 -10.63
N ASP A 353 22.52 3.72 -10.85
CA ASP A 353 22.92 5.05 -11.33
C ASP A 353 22.95 5.14 -12.86
N LYS A 354 23.05 6.37 -13.38
CA LYS A 354 23.19 6.65 -14.83
C LYS A 354 24.44 6.06 -15.49
N TYR A 355 25.38 5.50 -14.71
CA TYR A 355 26.59 4.82 -15.19
C TYR A 355 26.45 3.28 -15.13
N GLY A 356 25.27 2.79 -14.79
CA GLY A 356 24.95 1.37 -14.68
C GLY A 356 25.54 0.68 -13.44
N ASN A 357 26.09 1.43 -12.47
CA ASN A 357 26.46 0.84 -11.18
C ASN A 357 25.20 0.61 -10.36
N ALA A 358 25.17 -0.46 -9.56
CA ALA A 358 24.07 -0.74 -8.67
C ALA A 358 24.55 -0.98 -7.24
N ALA A 359 23.70 -0.62 -6.28
CA ALA A 359 23.84 -1.00 -4.89
C ALA A 359 22.61 -1.80 -4.45
N LEU A 360 22.83 -2.79 -3.58
CA LEU A 360 21.73 -3.46 -2.88
C LEU A 360 21.14 -2.49 -1.85
N ASP A 361 19.84 -2.29 -1.94
CA ASP A 361 19.10 -1.39 -1.05
C ASP A 361 18.34 -2.18 0.02
N LYS A 362 17.51 -3.15 -0.42
CA LYS A 362 16.78 -4.05 0.49
C LYS A 362 16.68 -5.45 -0.10
N ILE A 363 16.70 -6.46 0.77
CA ILE A 363 16.42 -7.85 0.40
C ILE A 363 15.46 -8.49 1.41
N GLU A 364 14.43 -9.15 0.91
CA GLU A 364 13.56 -10.03 1.70
C GLU A 364 13.79 -11.46 1.21
N ASN A 365 14.39 -12.27 2.08
CA ASN A 365 14.92 -13.57 1.72
C ASN A 365 14.11 -14.71 2.33
N TYR A 366 13.12 -15.17 1.58
CA TYR A 366 12.12 -16.12 2.08
C TYR A 366 12.64 -17.56 2.20
N ASN A 367 13.74 -17.89 1.52
CA ASN A 367 14.26 -19.25 1.45
C ASN A 367 15.77 -19.35 1.67
N ALA A 368 16.37 -18.35 2.33
CA ALA A 368 17.77 -18.33 2.75
C ALA A 368 18.78 -18.53 1.61
N LEU A 369 18.60 -17.83 0.48
CA LEU A 369 19.67 -17.68 -0.50
C LEU A 369 20.85 -16.90 0.11
N PRO A 370 22.10 -17.11 -0.35
CA PRO A 370 23.27 -16.46 0.26
C PRO A 370 23.31 -14.96 -0.06
N GLU A 371 22.90 -14.11 0.88
CA GLU A 371 22.75 -12.65 0.70
C GLU A 371 24.06 -11.96 0.33
N ASP A 372 25.19 -12.35 0.93
CA ASP A 372 26.50 -11.78 0.60
C ASP A 372 26.84 -11.97 -0.88
N LYS A 373 26.56 -13.16 -1.42
CA LYS A 373 26.80 -13.46 -2.84
C LYS A 373 25.86 -12.69 -3.76
N ILE A 374 24.62 -12.42 -3.31
CA ILE A 374 23.65 -11.59 -4.05
C ILE A 374 24.14 -10.14 -4.07
N LYS A 375 24.56 -9.61 -2.92
CA LYS A 375 25.12 -8.27 -2.81
C LYS A 375 26.36 -8.09 -3.70
N THR A 376 27.33 -8.99 -3.60
CA THR A 376 28.54 -8.97 -4.45
C THR A 376 28.20 -9.07 -5.93
N PHE A 377 27.21 -9.88 -6.30
CA PHE A 377 26.72 -9.91 -7.68
C PHE A 377 26.22 -8.53 -8.11
N ILE A 378 25.31 -7.91 -7.36
CA ILE A 378 24.75 -6.58 -7.70
C ILE A 378 25.85 -5.53 -7.84
N GLU A 379 26.79 -5.47 -6.90
CA GLU A 379 27.85 -4.44 -6.88
C GLU A 379 28.92 -4.66 -7.96
N SER A 380 29.10 -5.90 -8.44
CA SER A 380 30.12 -6.23 -9.46
C SER A 380 29.61 -6.13 -10.91
N GLN A 381 28.29 -6.11 -11.13
CA GLN A 381 27.71 -6.07 -12.46
C GLN A 381 27.45 -4.63 -12.94
N LYS A 382 27.31 -4.50 -14.27
CA LYS A 382 26.76 -3.30 -14.91
C LYS A 382 25.34 -3.56 -15.39
N PHE A 383 24.46 -2.59 -15.16
CA PHE A 383 23.04 -2.67 -15.49
C PHE A 383 22.67 -1.74 -16.65
N ALA A 384 21.65 -2.13 -17.40
CA ALA A 384 21.07 -1.31 -18.45
C ALA A 384 20.40 -0.06 -17.84
N ILE A 385 20.70 1.10 -18.41
CA ILE A 385 20.28 2.41 -17.89
C ILE A 385 19.03 2.98 -18.58
N ASN A 386 18.52 2.29 -19.62
CA ASN A 386 17.40 2.75 -20.44
C ASN A 386 16.11 2.97 -19.62
N SER A 387 16.01 2.28 -18.49
CA SER A 387 14.90 2.36 -17.55
C SER A 387 15.13 3.40 -16.45
N ILE A 388 16.18 4.22 -16.49
CA ILE A 388 16.36 5.33 -15.53
C ILE A 388 15.72 6.60 -16.13
N PRO A 389 14.82 7.30 -15.41
CA PRO A 389 14.26 8.55 -15.90
C PRO A 389 15.33 9.59 -16.24
N GLN A 390 15.11 10.38 -17.29
CA GLN A 390 16.13 11.32 -17.78
C GLN A 390 16.45 12.42 -16.76
N GLU A 391 15.47 12.80 -15.95
CA GLU A 391 15.53 13.88 -14.97
C GLU A 391 16.35 13.53 -13.72
N VAL A 392 16.61 12.25 -13.45
CA VAL A 392 17.19 11.79 -12.16
C VAL A 392 18.57 11.16 -12.35
N GLY A 393 19.44 11.23 -11.34
CA GLY A 393 20.79 10.65 -11.39
C GLY A 393 20.84 9.13 -11.18
N LYS A 394 19.86 8.58 -10.46
CA LYS A 394 19.72 7.18 -10.10
C LYS A 394 18.25 6.82 -9.89
N TRP A 395 17.91 5.54 -9.95
CA TRP A 395 16.55 5.06 -9.76
C TRP A 395 16.52 3.71 -9.03
N ARG A 396 15.52 3.53 -8.16
CA ARG A 396 15.26 2.29 -7.44
C ARG A 396 14.42 1.35 -8.30
N PHE A 397 14.78 0.08 -8.25
CA PHE A 397 14.04 -1.00 -8.88
C PHE A 397 13.77 -2.10 -7.87
N GLU A 398 12.64 -2.78 -8.03
CA GLU A 398 12.19 -3.86 -7.20
C GLU A 398 11.78 -5.05 -8.07
N GLY A 399 12.15 -6.27 -7.66
CA GLY A 399 11.69 -7.46 -8.33
C GLY A 399 11.64 -8.69 -7.44
N TRP A 400 10.71 -9.57 -7.78
CA TRP A 400 10.63 -10.93 -7.25
C TRP A 400 11.47 -11.86 -8.11
N ILE A 401 12.35 -12.61 -7.48
CA ILE A 401 13.20 -13.59 -8.15
C ILE A 401 12.88 -14.95 -7.57
N ALA A 402 12.62 -15.91 -8.46
CA ALA A 402 12.42 -17.30 -8.11
C ALA A 402 13.51 -18.14 -8.78
N LEU A 403 14.29 -18.85 -7.98
CA LEU A 403 15.35 -19.75 -8.43
C LEU A 403 15.07 -21.19 -7.97
N MET A 404 15.75 -22.14 -8.60
CA MET A 404 15.80 -23.54 -8.14
C MET A 404 17.16 -24.15 -8.38
N ASN A 405 17.38 -25.30 -7.74
CA ASN A 405 18.52 -26.14 -8.03
C ASN A 405 18.55 -26.52 -9.52
N LYS A 406 19.72 -26.39 -10.16
CA LYS A 406 19.92 -26.74 -11.58
C LYS A 406 19.58 -28.21 -11.86
N ASN A 407 19.79 -29.10 -10.88
CA ASN A 407 19.39 -30.50 -10.96
C ASN A 407 17.95 -30.68 -10.46
N LYS A 408 17.04 -31.02 -11.39
CA LYS A 408 15.62 -31.26 -11.07
C LYS A 408 15.39 -32.37 -10.03
N LYS A 409 16.25 -33.40 -9.97
CA LYS A 409 16.12 -34.47 -8.95
C LYS A 409 16.41 -33.93 -7.55
N GLU A 410 17.46 -33.10 -7.42
CA GLU A 410 17.78 -32.45 -6.14
C GLU A 410 16.69 -31.44 -5.74
N ALA A 411 16.18 -30.63 -6.67
CA ALA A 411 15.06 -29.71 -6.40
C ALA A 411 13.80 -30.45 -5.87
N LYS A 412 13.50 -31.64 -6.39
CA LYS A 412 12.40 -32.49 -5.88
C LYS A 412 12.69 -33.02 -4.48
N LYS A 413 13.93 -33.42 -4.21
CA LYS A 413 14.37 -33.90 -2.89
C LYS A 413 14.29 -32.80 -1.84
N GLU A 414 14.78 -31.61 -2.14
CA GLU A 414 14.69 -30.41 -1.30
C GLU A 414 13.23 -30.07 -0.96
N LYS A 415 12.31 -30.14 -1.95
CA LYS A 415 10.89 -29.87 -1.72
C LYS A 415 10.23 -30.89 -0.79
N ARG A 416 10.56 -32.17 -0.94
CA ARG A 416 10.07 -33.22 -0.02
C ARG A 416 10.53 -32.95 1.41
N GLN A 417 11.78 -32.55 1.59
CA GLN A 417 12.32 -32.20 2.92
C GLN A 417 11.63 -30.96 3.51
N GLU A 418 11.36 -29.94 2.70
CA GLU A 418 10.58 -28.76 3.10
C GLU A 418 9.17 -29.17 3.57
N ILE A 419 8.44 -29.97 2.79
CA ILE A 419 7.08 -30.42 3.15
C ILE A 419 7.09 -31.18 4.48
N VAL A 420 8.09 -32.03 4.73
CA VAL A 420 8.24 -32.74 6.01
C VAL A 420 8.43 -31.74 7.15
N LYS A 421 9.32 -30.75 6.99
CA LYS A 421 9.55 -29.71 8.00
C LYS A 421 8.30 -28.86 8.25
N GLU A 422 7.60 -28.42 7.20
CA GLU A 422 6.36 -27.66 7.30
C GLU A 422 5.28 -28.41 8.08
N LYS A 423 5.13 -29.72 7.83
CA LYS A 423 4.20 -30.59 8.57
C LYS A 423 4.56 -30.69 10.05
N GLU A 424 5.83 -30.84 10.39
CA GLU A 424 6.26 -30.89 11.80
C GLU A 424 6.04 -29.54 12.51
N VAL A 425 6.33 -28.42 11.84
CA VAL A 425 6.02 -27.08 12.35
C VAL A 425 4.52 -26.90 12.57
N TYR A 426 3.70 -27.32 11.61
CA TYR A 426 2.24 -27.24 11.70
C TYR A 426 1.70 -28.06 12.89
N LYS A 427 2.13 -29.32 13.04
CA LYS A 427 1.75 -30.18 14.17
C LYS A 427 2.05 -29.52 15.53
N LYS A 428 3.20 -28.86 15.65
CA LYS A 428 3.57 -28.11 16.85
C LYS A 428 2.67 -26.88 17.07
N ARG A 429 2.38 -26.14 15.99
CA ARG A 429 1.56 -24.91 16.06
C ARG A 429 0.11 -25.14 16.45
N ILE A 430 -0.48 -26.28 16.09
CA ILE A 430 -1.89 -26.56 16.40
C ILE A 430 -2.15 -26.96 17.85
N ILE A 431 -1.10 -27.24 18.64
CA ILE A 431 -1.21 -27.61 20.06
C ILE A 431 -0.61 -26.59 21.02
N THR A 432 0.30 -25.73 20.54
CA THR A 432 0.91 -24.68 21.38
C THR A 432 -0.10 -23.59 21.74
N ASP A 433 0.03 -23.02 22.93
CA ASP A 433 -0.78 -21.88 23.35
C ASP A 433 -0.27 -20.55 22.83
N SER A 434 0.99 -20.52 22.35
CA SER A 434 1.67 -19.30 21.94
C SER A 434 2.51 -19.52 20.68
N ILE A 435 2.49 -18.54 19.76
CA ILE A 435 3.33 -18.50 18.55
C ILE A 435 4.08 -17.17 18.55
N ASN A 436 5.41 -17.21 18.39
CA ASN A 436 6.28 -16.03 18.36
C ASN A 436 6.06 -15.09 19.57
N GLY A 437 5.88 -15.65 20.76
CA GLY A 437 5.65 -14.89 22.01
C GLY A 437 4.25 -14.28 22.14
N ARG A 438 3.31 -14.61 21.25
CA ARG A 438 1.91 -14.17 21.33
C ARG A 438 1.01 -15.33 21.71
N TYR A 439 0.14 -15.12 22.69
CA TYR A 439 -0.93 -16.06 23.02
C TYR A 439 -1.89 -16.21 21.83
N ILE A 440 -2.33 -17.43 21.58
CA ILE A 440 -3.26 -17.80 20.52
C ILE A 440 -4.58 -18.18 21.17
N PRO A 441 -5.69 -17.47 20.96
CA PRO A 441 -6.99 -17.85 21.54
C PRO A 441 -7.38 -19.30 21.21
N LYS A 442 -8.03 -20.02 22.13
CA LYS A 442 -8.51 -21.38 21.83
C LYS A 442 -9.91 -21.43 21.17
N ASN A 443 -10.69 -20.35 21.30
CA ASN A 443 -12.07 -20.21 20.83
C ASN A 443 -12.43 -18.72 20.63
N ILE A 444 -13.69 -18.41 20.25
CA ILE A 444 -14.14 -17.04 19.98
C ILE A 444 -14.17 -16.19 21.26
N GLU A 445 -14.59 -16.76 22.39
CA GLU A 445 -14.62 -16.03 23.66
C GLU A 445 -13.22 -15.53 24.08
N GLU A 446 -12.21 -16.38 24.00
CA GLU A 446 -10.82 -15.96 24.27
C GLU A 446 -10.32 -14.93 23.26
N CYS A 447 -10.80 -14.94 22.01
CA CYS A 447 -10.47 -13.88 21.06
C CYS A 447 -10.88 -12.52 21.62
N PHE A 448 -12.08 -12.38 22.19
CA PHE A 448 -12.56 -11.11 22.74
C PHE A 448 -11.70 -10.61 23.89
N LEU A 449 -11.31 -11.53 24.79
CA LEU A 449 -10.45 -11.19 25.93
C LEU A 449 -9.07 -10.71 25.46
N GLU A 450 -8.49 -11.37 24.46
CA GLU A 450 -7.21 -10.94 23.89
C GLU A 450 -7.35 -9.63 23.10
N LEU A 451 -8.45 -9.43 22.38
CA LEU A 451 -8.73 -8.18 21.67
C LEU A 451 -8.79 -6.98 22.64
N ASN A 452 -9.42 -7.12 23.80
CA ASN A 452 -9.42 -6.07 24.83
C ASN A 452 -8.03 -5.74 25.40
N LYS A 453 -7.09 -6.69 25.37
CA LYS A 453 -5.71 -6.46 25.80
C LYS A 453 -4.87 -5.78 24.72
N ILE A 454 -5.17 -6.05 23.45
CA ILE A 454 -4.39 -5.58 22.30
C ILE A 454 -4.88 -4.22 21.79
N LEU A 455 -6.20 -3.98 21.81
CA LEU A 455 -6.81 -2.76 21.30
C LEU A 455 -6.79 -1.65 22.35
N LYS A 456 -6.55 -0.42 21.87
CA LYS A 456 -6.65 0.78 22.70
C LYS A 456 -8.11 1.10 23.00
N PRO A 457 -8.43 1.79 24.13
CA PRO A 457 -9.81 2.13 24.47
C PRO A 457 -10.57 2.85 23.34
N LYS A 458 -9.94 3.83 22.68
CA LYS A 458 -10.54 4.54 21.53
C LYS A 458 -10.83 3.62 20.33
N ASP A 459 -9.98 2.61 20.12
CA ASP A 459 -10.13 1.68 19.00
C ASP A 459 -11.30 0.71 19.28
N ILE A 460 -11.47 0.32 20.55
CA ILE A 460 -12.63 -0.47 21.01
C ILE A 460 -13.93 0.35 20.87
N GLU A 461 -13.91 1.61 21.29
CA GLU A 461 -15.07 2.50 21.17
C GLU A 461 -15.46 2.75 19.71
N ALA A 462 -14.48 2.94 18.82
CA ALA A 462 -14.72 3.09 17.39
C ALA A 462 -15.38 1.85 16.76
N ILE A 463 -14.97 0.64 17.17
CA ILE A 463 -15.64 -0.60 16.73
C ILE A 463 -17.05 -0.68 17.31
N LYS A 464 -17.23 -0.39 18.61
CA LYS A 464 -18.53 -0.45 19.28
C LYS A 464 -19.57 0.47 18.63
N ASN A 465 -19.15 1.65 18.20
CA ASN A 465 -19.99 2.71 17.64
C ASN A 465 -20.20 2.61 16.12
N LEU A 466 -19.79 1.52 15.45
CA LEU A 466 -20.16 1.28 14.05
C LEU A 466 -21.69 1.25 13.91
N LYS A 467 -22.20 1.69 12.76
CA LYS A 467 -23.65 1.78 12.54
C LYS A 467 -24.27 0.39 12.37
N ASP A 468 -23.53 -0.53 11.77
CA ASP A 468 -23.96 -1.88 11.50
C ASP A 468 -22.79 -2.86 11.59
N ARG A 469 -23.10 -4.11 11.94
CA ARG A 469 -22.13 -5.22 12.04
C ARG A 469 -21.32 -5.40 10.75
N SER A 470 -21.93 -5.18 9.59
CA SER A 470 -21.26 -5.30 8.28
C SER A 470 -20.16 -4.24 8.07
N GLU A 471 -20.20 -3.12 8.79
CA GLU A 471 -19.13 -2.10 8.71
C GLU A 471 -17.81 -2.59 9.33
N THR A 472 -17.79 -3.73 10.02
CA THR A 472 -16.53 -4.37 10.45
C THR A 472 -15.62 -4.74 9.27
N ILE A 473 -16.15 -4.81 8.04
CA ILE A 473 -15.38 -4.97 6.81
C ILE A 473 -14.31 -3.88 6.63
N LEU A 474 -14.52 -2.68 7.18
CA LEU A 474 -13.53 -1.60 7.17
C LEU A 474 -12.21 -2.05 7.77
N TYR A 475 -12.23 -2.96 8.75
CA TYR A 475 -11.04 -3.46 9.44
C TYR A 475 -10.39 -4.66 8.74
N HIS A 476 -10.92 -5.15 7.63
CA HIS A 476 -10.52 -6.42 7.00
C HIS A 476 -9.06 -6.47 6.53
N HIS A 477 -8.56 -5.39 5.90
CA HIS A 477 -7.20 -5.33 5.34
C HIS A 477 -6.14 -4.83 6.34
N GLY A 478 -6.53 -4.04 7.33
CA GLY A 478 -5.63 -3.61 8.41
C GLY A 478 -5.60 -4.63 9.54
N PHE A 479 -6.55 -4.49 10.47
CA PHE A 479 -6.59 -5.32 11.66
C PHE A 479 -6.86 -6.80 11.37
N GLY A 480 -7.73 -7.11 10.41
CA GLY A 480 -7.96 -8.48 9.96
C GLY A 480 -6.69 -9.17 9.48
N THR A 481 -5.85 -8.48 8.70
CA THR A 481 -4.53 -8.99 8.27
C THR A 481 -3.64 -9.26 9.47
N TRP A 482 -3.64 -8.36 10.46
CA TRP A 482 -2.91 -8.55 11.70
C TRP A 482 -3.35 -9.83 12.42
N LEU A 483 -4.67 -10.07 12.58
CA LEU A 483 -5.21 -11.28 13.19
C LEU A 483 -4.75 -12.53 12.45
N ARG A 484 -4.88 -12.55 11.12
CA ARG A 484 -4.49 -13.70 10.28
C ARG A 484 -3.02 -14.08 10.45
N ASN A 485 -2.14 -13.08 10.49
CA ASN A 485 -0.70 -13.29 10.58
C ASN A 485 -0.24 -13.61 12.01
N ASN A 486 -0.78 -12.93 13.02
CA ASN A 486 -0.31 -13.07 14.41
C ASN A 486 -0.97 -14.23 15.14
N TRP A 487 -2.21 -14.58 14.80
CA TRP A 487 -2.88 -15.76 15.36
C TRP A 487 -2.72 -17.02 14.51
N GLY A 488 -1.85 -16.96 13.50
CA GLY A 488 -1.44 -18.13 12.70
C GLY A 488 -2.56 -18.74 11.86
N LEU A 489 -3.53 -17.95 11.41
CA LEU A 489 -4.68 -18.45 10.67
C LEU A 489 -4.31 -19.00 9.28
N TRP A 490 -3.24 -18.48 8.66
CA TRP A 490 -2.68 -19.05 7.41
C TRP A 490 -1.83 -20.30 7.65
N GLY A 491 -0.97 -20.26 8.68
CA GLY A 491 0.14 -21.20 8.86
C GLY A 491 -0.12 -22.32 9.87
N GLY A 492 -1.34 -22.43 10.38
CA GLY A 492 -1.72 -23.36 11.44
C GLY A 492 -1.68 -22.73 12.84
N SER A 493 -2.75 -22.93 13.61
CA SER A 493 -2.82 -22.60 15.03
C SER A 493 -3.97 -23.35 15.71
N ARG A 494 -3.99 -23.41 17.05
CA ARG A 494 -5.12 -24.01 17.77
C ARG A 494 -6.45 -23.29 17.50
N LEU A 495 -6.42 -21.96 17.33
CA LEU A 495 -7.58 -21.17 16.94
C LEU A 495 -8.08 -21.55 15.54
N GLN A 496 -7.15 -21.66 14.59
CA GLN A 496 -7.48 -22.08 13.22
C GLN A 496 -8.12 -23.47 13.21
N GLN A 497 -7.59 -24.43 13.98
CA GLN A 497 -8.18 -25.76 14.09
C GLN A 497 -9.58 -25.73 14.70
N TYR A 498 -9.79 -24.90 15.73
CA TYR A 498 -11.11 -24.69 16.30
C TYR A 498 -12.09 -24.15 15.23
N LEU A 499 -11.70 -23.12 14.45
CA LEU A 499 -12.55 -22.53 13.42
C LEU A 499 -12.83 -23.48 12.25
N ILE A 500 -11.84 -24.27 11.83
CA ILE A 500 -12.02 -25.32 10.81
C ILE A 500 -13.05 -26.35 11.27
N LYS A 501 -12.98 -26.78 12.54
CA LYS A 501 -13.98 -27.71 13.12
C LYS A 501 -15.38 -27.12 13.16
N LYS A 502 -15.48 -25.79 13.28
CA LYS A 502 -16.74 -25.02 13.20
C LYS A 502 -17.18 -24.73 11.75
N GLY A 503 -16.49 -25.26 10.74
CA GLY A 503 -16.85 -25.12 9.32
C GLY A 503 -16.30 -23.87 8.63
N ILE A 504 -15.37 -23.14 9.25
CA ILE A 504 -14.73 -21.95 8.67
C ILE A 504 -13.29 -22.29 8.29
N ASP A 505 -13.00 -22.42 7.00
CA ASP A 505 -11.73 -22.93 6.50
C ASP A 505 -10.79 -21.84 5.94
N HIS A 506 -11.33 -20.72 5.47
CA HIS A 506 -10.54 -19.65 4.89
C HIS A 506 -10.13 -18.59 5.94
N PRO A 507 -8.84 -18.21 6.05
CA PRO A 507 -8.37 -17.24 7.05
C PRO A 507 -9.03 -15.87 6.98
N ASP A 508 -9.41 -15.40 5.79
CA ASP A 508 -10.19 -14.16 5.64
C ASP A 508 -11.53 -14.27 6.35
N SER A 509 -12.29 -15.35 6.10
CA SER A 509 -13.55 -15.64 6.77
C SER A 509 -13.39 -15.80 8.28
N MET A 510 -12.32 -16.50 8.72
CA MET A 510 -11.98 -16.65 10.14
C MET A 510 -11.84 -15.29 10.83
N SER A 511 -11.02 -14.41 10.25
CA SER A 511 -10.80 -13.07 10.81
C SER A 511 -12.04 -12.18 10.75
N SER A 512 -12.83 -12.26 9.69
CA SER A 512 -14.09 -11.50 9.59
C SER A 512 -15.08 -11.92 10.67
N ILE A 513 -15.27 -13.23 10.88
CA ILE A 513 -16.16 -13.75 11.94
C ILE A 513 -15.72 -13.31 13.33
N ILE A 514 -14.41 -13.33 13.61
CA ILE A 514 -13.87 -12.84 14.89
C ILE A 514 -14.23 -11.36 15.09
N LEU A 515 -14.04 -10.52 14.08
CA LEU A 515 -14.33 -9.08 14.17
C LEU A 515 -15.82 -8.79 14.33
N GLU A 516 -16.65 -9.47 13.55
CA GLU A 516 -18.09 -9.32 13.60
C GLU A 516 -18.66 -9.77 14.95
N TYR A 517 -18.20 -10.90 15.50
CA TYR A 517 -18.65 -11.35 16.82
C TYR A 517 -18.06 -10.53 17.96
N TYR A 518 -16.89 -9.91 17.78
CA TYR A 518 -16.38 -8.95 18.74
C TYR A 518 -17.24 -7.68 18.79
N TYR A 519 -17.69 -7.18 17.63
CA TYR A 519 -18.69 -6.11 17.57
C TYR A 519 -19.99 -6.48 18.30
N ASP A 520 -20.51 -7.69 18.05
CA ASP A 520 -21.72 -8.18 18.70
C ASP A 520 -21.53 -8.25 20.23
N TRP A 521 -20.37 -8.75 20.69
CA TRP A 521 -20.00 -8.85 22.10
C TRP A 521 -19.91 -7.48 22.79
N LEU A 522 -19.27 -6.49 22.17
CA LEU A 522 -19.16 -5.12 22.69
C LEU A 522 -20.53 -4.43 22.86
N ASN A 523 -21.52 -4.84 22.06
CA ASN A 523 -22.88 -4.31 22.06
C ASN A 523 -23.88 -5.21 22.80
N GLY A 524 -23.42 -6.25 23.49
CA GLY A 524 -24.27 -7.16 24.26
C GLY A 524 -25.15 -8.09 23.41
N GLN A 525 -24.96 -8.15 22.09
CA GLN A 525 -25.74 -8.94 21.13
C GLN A 525 -25.23 -10.39 21.05
N ASN A 526 -25.23 -11.09 22.18
CA ASN A 526 -24.45 -12.32 22.35
C ASN A 526 -25.03 -13.58 21.70
N ASP A 527 -26.26 -13.55 21.18
CA ASP A 527 -26.98 -14.75 20.76
C ASP A 527 -26.28 -15.49 19.61
N LYS A 528 -25.81 -14.75 18.60
CA LYS A 528 -25.22 -15.33 17.38
C LYS A 528 -23.90 -16.06 17.65
N TRP A 529 -23.00 -15.44 18.42
CA TRP A 529 -21.70 -16.06 18.70
C TRP A 529 -21.83 -17.19 19.74
N LYS A 530 -22.80 -17.11 20.67
CA LYS A 530 -23.12 -18.22 21.56
C LYS A 530 -23.71 -19.42 20.82
N GLU A 531 -24.59 -19.18 19.84
CA GLU A 531 -25.08 -20.23 18.95
C GLU A 531 -23.94 -20.87 18.15
N PHE A 532 -23.00 -20.05 17.66
CA PHE A 532 -21.79 -20.53 17.00
C PHE A 532 -20.91 -21.38 17.94
N GLU A 533 -20.77 -20.98 19.21
CA GLU A 533 -20.03 -21.76 20.21
C GLU A 533 -20.72 -23.09 20.56
N ALA A 534 -22.05 -23.16 20.48
CA ALA A 534 -22.82 -24.37 20.79
C ALA A 534 -22.81 -25.45 19.68
N LYS A 535 -22.58 -25.06 18.42
CA LYS A 535 -22.51 -25.97 17.25
C LYS A 535 -21.22 -26.79 17.21
#